data_AF-A0A6C2YRC7-F1
#
_entry.id   AF-A0A6C2YRC7-F1
#
_cell.length_a   1.000
_cell.length_b   1.000
_cell.length_c   1.000
_cell.angle_alpha   90.00
_cell.angle_beta   90.00
_cell.angle_gamma   90.00
#
_symmetry.space_group_name_H-M   'P 1'
#
loop_
_entity.id
_entity.type
_entity.pdbx_description
1 polymer ?
#
loop_
_entity_poly.entity_id
_entity_poly.type
_entity_poly.pdbx_seq_one_letter_code
_entity_poly.pdbx_strand_id
1 'polypeptide(L)'
;MSGSPPVKQVHGWAAEADAVSQRIGCHSVRSEPRRRAIGYLQVLLNDTEQKNRWQIAVSLGEAPPLMAYNTCSLRPTGPQCGPR
;
A
#
# COMPACT_ATOMS: atom_id res chain seq x y z
N MET A 1 -12.02 25.81 -14.65
CA MET A 1 -11.77 24.83 -15.72
C MET A 1 -11.93 23.43 -15.14
N SER A 2 -13.16 22.90 -15.07
CA SER A 2 -13.39 21.51 -14.65
C SER A 2 -14.13 20.78 -15.75
N GLY A 3 -13.38 20.32 -16.74
CA GLY A 3 -13.84 19.26 -17.63
C GLY A 3 -13.22 17.97 -17.11
N SER A 4 -14.05 17.02 -16.70
CA SER A 4 -13.56 15.67 -16.39
C SER A 4 -12.86 15.13 -17.64
N PRO A 5 -11.64 14.57 -17.53
CA PRO A 5 -10.92 14.07 -18.68
C PRO A 5 -11.75 12.99 -19.39
N PRO A 6 -11.75 12.93 -20.73
CA PRO A 6 -12.47 11.89 -21.46
C PRO A 6 -11.94 10.51 -21.05
N VAL A 7 -12.83 9.52 -20.96
CA VAL A 7 -12.52 8.16 -20.49
C VAL A 7 -11.30 7.53 -21.20
N LYS A 8 -11.14 7.80 -22.51
CA LYS A 8 -9.97 7.37 -23.29
C LYS A 8 -8.63 7.88 -22.72
N GLN A 9 -8.60 9.10 -22.20
CA GLN A 9 -7.42 9.71 -21.62
C GLN A 9 -7.10 9.08 -20.27
N VAL A 10 -8.12 8.80 -19.46
CA VAL A 10 -7.98 8.07 -18.18
C VAL A 10 -7.42 6.67 -18.41
N HIS A 11 -7.90 5.95 -19.42
CA HIS A 11 -7.33 4.65 -19.80
C HIS A 11 -5.88 4.76 -20.30
N GLY A 12 -5.54 5.83 -21.03
CA GLY A 12 -4.16 6.11 -21.42
C GLY A 12 -3.25 6.27 -20.21
N TRP A 13 -3.67 7.04 -19.21
CA TRP A 13 -2.91 7.20 -17.96
C TRP A 13 -2.78 5.90 -17.18
N ALA A 14 -3.82 5.06 -17.15
CA ALA A 14 -3.74 3.74 -16.52
C ALA A 14 -2.68 2.86 -17.21
N ALA A 15 -2.64 2.85 -18.54
CA ALA A 15 -1.63 2.11 -19.29
C ALA A 15 -0.20 2.65 -19.05
N GLU A 16 -0.04 3.96 -18.95
CA GLU A 16 1.25 4.58 -18.61
C GLU A 16 1.69 4.23 -17.17
N ALA A 17 0.76 4.21 -16.22
CA ALA A 17 1.03 3.78 -14.85
C ALA A 17 1.48 2.30 -14.79
N ASP A 18 0.88 1.43 -15.58
CA ASP A 18 1.31 0.03 -15.73
C ASP A 18 2.71 -0.08 -16.37
N ALA A 19 3.01 0.75 -17.36
CA ALA A 19 4.34 0.77 -17.98
C ALA A 19 5.43 1.22 -16.99
N VAL A 20 5.15 2.24 -16.16
CA VAL A 20 6.04 2.67 -15.07
C VAL A 20 6.21 1.54 -14.05
N SER A 21 5.12 0.87 -13.70
CA SER A 21 5.14 -0.26 -12.77
C SER A 21 6.01 -1.41 -13.24
N GLN A 22 6.00 -1.72 -14.55
CA GLN A 22 6.89 -2.71 -15.15
C GLN A 22 8.35 -2.28 -15.10
N ARG A 23 8.64 -1.00 -15.38
CA ARG A 23 10.01 -0.44 -15.33
C ARG A 23 10.59 -0.50 -13.92
N ILE A 24 9.81 -0.17 -12.90
CA ILE A 24 10.27 -0.22 -11.50
C ILE A 24 10.28 -1.66 -10.98
N GLY A 25 9.42 -2.52 -11.52
CA GLY A 25 9.25 -3.90 -11.10
C GLY A 25 10.51 -4.77 -11.23
N CYS A 26 11.47 -4.39 -12.09
CA CYS A 26 12.76 -5.07 -12.21
C CYS A 26 13.64 -4.92 -10.95
N HIS A 27 13.42 -3.88 -10.15
CA HIS A 27 14.13 -3.67 -8.88
C HIS A 27 13.58 -4.53 -7.74
N SER A 28 12.43 -5.18 -7.95
CA SER A 28 11.82 -6.09 -6.97
C SER A 28 12.12 -7.54 -7.32
N VAL A 29 12.87 -8.22 -6.46
CA VAL A 29 13.19 -9.66 -6.61
C VAL A 29 11.94 -10.53 -6.46
N ARG A 30 10.97 -10.12 -5.63
CA ARG A 30 9.71 -10.84 -5.40
C ARG A 30 8.53 -10.06 -5.98
N SER A 31 7.50 -10.79 -6.40
CA SER A 31 6.23 -10.22 -6.90
C SER A 31 5.45 -9.45 -5.83
N GLU A 32 5.62 -9.82 -4.56
CA GLU A 32 4.90 -9.23 -3.41
C GLU A 32 5.24 -7.73 -3.21
N PRO A 33 6.52 -7.31 -3.03
CA PRO A 33 6.90 -5.89 -3.01
C PRO A 33 6.47 -5.09 -4.24
N ARG A 34 6.46 -5.74 -5.41
CA ARG A 34 6.03 -5.11 -6.66
C ARG A 34 4.54 -4.77 -6.62
N ARG A 35 3.69 -5.74 -6.27
CA ARG A 35 2.23 -5.52 -6.15
C ARG A 35 1.91 -4.44 -5.11
N ARG A 36 2.64 -4.47 -3.99
CA ARG A 36 2.53 -3.47 -2.92
C ARG A 36 2.84 -2.06 -3.42
N ALA A 37 3.98 -1.84 -4.08
CA ALA A 37 4.36 -0.52 -4.59
C ALA A 37 3.32 0.06 -5.56
N ILE A 38 2.77 -0.77 -6.45
CA ILE A 38 1.74 -0.36 -7.41
C ILE A 38 0.44 0.03 -6.71
N GLY A 39 0.00 -0.79 -5.74
CA GLY A 39 -1.20 -0.49 -4.96
C GLY A 39 -1.08 0.84 -4.21
N TYR A 40 0.08 1.13 -3.62
CA TYR A 40 0.33 2.42 -2.97
C TYR A 40 0.22 3.60 -3.94
N LEU A 41 0.79 3.48 -5.15
CA LEU A 41 0.70 4.52 -6.17
C LEU A 41 -0.75 4.76 -6.62
N GLN A 42 -1.53 3.70 -6.83
CA GLN A 42 -2.94 3.80 -7.22
C GLN A 42 -3.78 4.51 -6.15
N VAL A 43 -3.60 4.17 -4.87
CA VAL A 43 -4.30 4.83 -3.76
C VAL A 43 -3.89 6.31 -3.64
N LEU A 44 -2.60 6.62 -3.85
CA LEU A 44 -2.11 8.01 -3.84
C LEU A 44 -2.67 8.85 -4.98
N LEU A 45 -2.98 8.23 -6.12
CA LEU A 45 -3.56 8.91 -7.29
C LEU A 45 -5.09 9.00 -7.23
N ASN A 46 -5.74 8.27 -6.32
CA ASN A 46 -7.19 8.33 -6.13
C ASN A 46 -7.62 9.67 -5.51
N ASP A 47 -8.86 10.08 -5.72
CA ASP A 47 -9.42 11.36 -5.24
C ASP A 47 -9.87 11.30 -3.76
N THR A 48 -9.09 10.62 -2.91
CA THR A 48 -9.41 10.48 -1.49
C THR A 48 -8.79 11.59 -0.66
N GLU A 49 -9.63 12.26 0.11
CA GLU A 49 -9.31 13.45 0.93
C GLU A 49 -8.29 13.17 2.03
N GLN A 50 -8.09 11.91 2.46
CA GLN A 50 -7.11 11.56 3.48
C GLN A 50 -6.30 10.30 3.14
N LYS A 51 -5.00 10.52 2.90
CA LYS A 51 -4.01 9.52 2.43
C LYS A 51 -2.90 9.30 3.45
N ASN A 52 -3.24 9.06 4.72
CA ASN A 52 -2.21 8.69 5.70
C ASN A 52 -1.68 7.27 5.36
N ARG A 53 -0.38 7.04 5.55
CA ARG A 53 0.29 5.74 5.29
C ARG A 53 -0.45 4.54 5.90
N TRP A 54 -1.09 4.70 7.06
CA TRP A 54 -1.89 3.62 7.68
C TRP A 54 -3.19 3.31 6.93
N GLN A 55 -3.85 4.31 6.34
CA GLN A 55 -5.12 4.19 5.63
C GLN A 55 -4.85 3.53 4.29
N ILE A 56 -3.73 3.90 3.66
CA ILE A 56 -3.27 3.25 2.43
C ILE A 56 -2.99 1.77 2.70
N ALA A 57 -2.28 1.44 3.78
CA ALA A 57 -2.00 0.05 4.16
C ALA A 57 -3.30 -0.75 4.36
N VAL A 58 -4.26 -0.21 5.12
CA VAL A 58 -5.56 -0.85 5.37
C VAL A 58 -6.34 -1.07 4.07
N SER A 59 -6.39 -0.06 3.19
CA SER A 59 -7.07 -0.17 1.89
C SER A 59 -6.45 -1.22 0.97
N LEU A 60 -5.17 -1.55 1.17
CA LEU A 60 -4.46 -2.61 0.44
C LEU A 60 -4.54 -3.98 1.12
N GLY A 61 -5.29 -4.11 2.22
CA GLY A 61 -5.42 -5.34 2.99
C GLY A 61 -4.17 -5.66 3.83
N GLU A 62 -3.29 -4.69 4.04
CA GLU A 62 -2.06 -4.86 4.81
C GLU A 62 -2.29 -4.54 6.29
N ALA A 63 -1.55 -5.24 7.15
CA ALA A 63 -1.52 -4.90 8.55
C ALA A 63 -0.93 -3.48 8.73
N PRO A 64 -1.60 -2.58 9.49
CA PRO A 64 -1.07 -1.26 9.80
C PRO A 64 0.31 -1.39 10.46
N PRO A 65 1.28 -0.51 10.16
CA PRO A 65 2.60 -0.54 10.78
C PRO A 65 2.54 -0.47 12.31
N LEU A 66 1.53 0.24 12.85
CA LEU A 66 1.32 0.38 14.28
C LEU A 66 0.66 -0.85 14.95
N MET A 67 0.15 -1.80 14.16
CA MET A 67 -0.44 -3.06 14.63
C MET A 67 0.58 -4.22 14.68
N ALA A 68 1.77 -4.02 14.10
CA ALA A 68 2.81 -5.04 14.04
C ALA A 68 3.72 -5.04 15.30
N TYR A 69 3.82 -3.96 16.08
CA TYR A 69 4.66 -3.91 17.28
C TYR A 69 3.94 -4.35 18.57
N ASN A 70 2.64 -4.57 18.53
CA ASN A 70 1.75 -4.85 19.68
C ASN A 70 1.20 -6.29 19.68
N THR A 71 1.56 -7.11 18.68
CA THR A 71 1.24 -8.54 18.67
C THR A 71 2.08 -9.38 19.66
N CYS A 72 3.10 -8.79 20.29
CA CYS A 72 3.83 -9.44 21.38
C CYS A 72 3.11 -9.37 22.74
N SER A 73 2.13 -8.47 22.93
CA SER A 73 1.46 -8.25 24.24
C SER A 73 0.10 -8.92 24.41
N LEU A 74 -0.42 -9.63 23.39
CA LEU A 74 -1.77 -10.22 23.44
C LEU A 74 -1.77 -11.76 23.48
N ARG A 75 -0.71 -12.39 23.98
CA ARG A 75 -0.77 -13.80 24.39
C ARG A 75 -1.19 -13.87 25.86
N PRO A 76 -2.42 -14.29 26.21
CA PRO A 76 -2.74 -14.59 27.59
C PRO A 76 -2.09 -15.94 27.94
N THR A 77 -1.42 -15.96 29.09
CA THR A 77 -0.89 -17.12 29.82
C THR A 77 0.38 -17.79 29.29
N GLY A 78 1.50 -17.35 29.85
CA GLY A 78 2.76 -18.09 30.00
C GLY A 78 3.59 -17.37 31.08
N PRO A 79 4.17 -18.06 32.07
CA PRO A 79 4.70 -17.38 33.24
C PRO A 79 5.99 -16.65 32.89
N GLN A 80 5.91 -15.32 32.97
CA GLN A 80 6.97 -14.39 33.37
C GLN A 80 8.30 -14.50 32.60
N CYS A 81 8.41 -13.71 31.52
CA CYS A 81 9.70 -13.16 31.12
C CYS A 81 10.19 -12.23 32.24
N GLY A 82 10.97 -12.76 33.18
CA GLY A 82 11.74 -11.97 34.15
C GLY A 82 13.07 -11.50 33.56
N PRO A 83 13.68 -10.41 34.08
CA PRO A 83 14.98 -9.98 33.63
C PRO A 83 16.10 -10.75 34.37
N ARG A 84 17.11 -11.19 33.63
CA ARG A 84 18.49 -11.30 34.12
C ARG A 84 19.45 -10.92 33.02
#